data_AF-A0A0N5CIM4-F1
#
_entry.id   AF-A0A0N5CIM4-F1
#
_cell.length_a   1.000
_cell.length_b   1.000
_cell.length_c   1.000
_cell.angle_alpha   90.00
_cell.angle_beta   90.00
_cell.angle_gamma   90.00
#
_symmetry.space_group_name_H-M   'P 1'
#
loop_
_entity.id
_entity.type
_entity.pdbx_description
1 polymer ?
#
loop_
_entity_poly.entity_id
_entity_poly.type
_entity_poly.pdbx_seq_one_letter_code
_entity_poly.pdbx_strand_id
1 'polypeptide(L)'
;MKYFIILVLFIIISLSNVFTQKSSSNGRRIDVKFNITCDDDKKNNKIVVNMKNNKTNSFIEEQKDSCYRNNFNFVNKKISDDSHLDDILFTIYYENNSSNKTFIKPNKDNCESISKGKDFSDKDSEFLLQCDVTL
;
A
#
# COMPACT_ATOMS: atom_id res chain seq x y z
N MET A 1 -0.56 2.24 -55.08
CA MET A 1 -1.05 2.99 -53.89
C MET A 1 -1.89 2.13 -52.93
N LYS A 2 -2.83 1.29 -53.38
CA LYS A 2 -3.65 0.42 -52.49
C LYS A 2 -2.84 -0.50 -51.56
N TYR A 3 -1.76 -1.11 -52.04
CA TYR A 3 -0.92 -2.03 -51.25
C TYR A 3 -0.03 -1.33 -50.20
N PHE A 4 0.28 -0.04 -50.41
CA PHE A 4 1.11 0.73 -49.47
C PHE A 4 0.36 1.03 -48.17
N ILE A 5 -0.94 1.32 -48.27
CA ILE A 5 -1.82 1.58 -47.12
C ILE A 5 -1.97 0.32 -46.23
N ILE A 6 -2.06 -0.85 -46.85
CA ILE A 6 -2.17 -2.14 -46.12
C ILE A 6 -0.88 -2.45 -45.35
N LEU A 7 0.28 -2.15 -45.93
CA LEU A 7 1.58 -2.34 -45.29
C LEU A 7 1.74 -1.44 -44.05
N VAL A 8 1.32 -0.18 -44.15
CA VAL A 8 1.37 0.78 -43.03
C VAL A 8 0.42 0.37 -41.90
N LEU A 9 -0.79 -0.11 -42.22
CA LEU A 9 -1.71 -0.65 -41.21
C LEU A 9 -1.14 -1.86 -40.47
N PHE A 10 -0.45 -2.76 -41.16
CA PHE A 10 0.19 -3.92 -40.54
C PHE A 10 1.31 -3.52 -39.57
N ILE A 11 2.10 -2.48 -39.91
CA ILE A 11 3.15 -1.94 -39.03
C ILE A 11 2.54 -1.28 -37.78
N ILE A 12 1.46 -0.50 -37.93
CA ILE A 12 0.79 0.14 -36.78
C ILE A 12 0.21 -0.92 -35.84
N ILE A 13 -0.45 -1.96 -36.35
CA ILE A 13 -1.01 -3.05 -35.52
C ILE A 13 0.13 -3.82 -34.81
N SER A 14 1.24 -4.05 -35.50
CA SER A 14 2.42 -4.72 -34.93
C SER A 14 3.07 -3.89 -33.81
N LEU A 15 3.25 -2.59 -34.03
CA LEU A 15 3.78 -1.66 -33.02
C LEU A 15 2.81 -1.46 -31.84
N SER A 16 1.50 -1.47 -32.10
CA SER A 16 0.47 -1.38 -31.06
C SER A 16 0.50 -2.61 -30.15
N ASN A 17 0.75 -3.80 -30.70
CA ASN A 17 0.91 -5.03 -29.90
C ASN A 17 2.25 -5.11 -29.16
N VAL A 18 3.32 -4.47 -29.67
CA VAL A 18 4.61 -4.36 -28.98
C VAL A 18 4.53 -3.42 -27.77
N PHE A 19 3.70 -2.37 -27.82
CA PHE A 19 3.50 -1.46 -26.68
C PHE A 19 2.63 -2.02 -25.55
N THR A 20 1.95 -3.16 -25.77
CA THR A 20 1.09 -3.78 -24.75
C THR A 20 1.80 -4.84 -23.90
N GLN A 21 3.08 -5.14 -24.18
CA GLN A 21 3.82 -6.14 -23.40
C GLN A 21 4.87 -5.52 -22.47
N LYS A 22 4.52 -5.64 -21.19
CA LYS A 22 5.35 -5.52 -19.98
C LYS A 22 5.66 -4.10 -19.52
N SER A 23 4.65 -3.45 -18.92
CA SER A 23 4.89 -2.92 -17.58
C SER A 23 5.10 -4.12 -16.63
N SER A 24 6.30 -4.70 -16.70
CA SER A 24 6.85 -5.41 -15.57
C SER A 24 6.97 -4.35 -14.49
N SER A 25 5.92 -4.20 -13.67
CA SER A 25 5.95 -3.32 -12.51
C SER A 25 6.95 -3.94 -11.53
N ASN A 26 8.22 -3.66 -11.76
CA ASN A 26 9.22 -3.68 -10.71
C ASN A 26 8.70 -2.63 -9.74
N GLY A 27 8.16 -3.11 -8.64
CA GLY A 27 7.60 -2.31 -7.58
C GLY A 27 7.90 -3.11 -6.32
N ARG A 28 8.41 -2.43 -5.30
CA ARG A 28 8.61 -3.08 -4.01
C ARG A 28 7.24 -3.48 -3.44
N ARG A 29 7.19 -4.61 -2.78
CA ARG A 29 5.97 -5.13 -2.15
C ARG A 29 6.02 -4.84 -0.66
N ILE A 30 4.88 -4.53 -0.09
CA ILE A 30 4.72 -4.39 1.35
C ILE A 30 3.45 -5.11 1.79
N ASP A 31 3.62 -5.91 2.83
CA ASP A 31 2.56 -6.56 3.58
C ASP A 31 2.57 -5.95 4.99
N VAL A 32 1.53 -5.18 5.32
CA VAL A 32 1.37 -4.61 6.68
C VAL A 32 0.10 -5.11 7.31
N LYS A 33 0.23 -5.61 8.53
CA LYS A 33 -0.87 -5.97 9.41
C LYS A 33 -0.97 -4.96 10.56
N PHE A 34 -2.15 -4.41 10.78
CA PHE A 34 -2.44 -3.61 11.97
C PHE A 34 -3.30 -4.40 12.93
N ASN A 35 -2.92 -4.35 14.20
CA ASN A 35 -3.74 -4.78 15.32
C ASN A 35 -4.12 -3.55 16.15
N ILE A 36 -5.38 -3.13 16.05
CA ILE A 36 -5.84 -1.84 16.57
C ILE A 36 -6.67 -2.03 17.83
N THR A 37 -6.13 -1.60 18.96
CA THR A 37 -6.89 -1.49 20.21
C THR A 37 -7.69 -0.20 20.18
N CYS A 38 -8.97 -0.29 20.53
CA CYS A 38 -9.85 0.86 20.64
C CYS A 38 -10.26 1.10 22.08
N ASP A 39 -10.67 2.33 22.35
CA ASP A 39 -11.45 2.64 23.54
C ASP A 39 -12.73 1.78 23.67
N ASP A 40 -13.02 1.36 24.90
CA ASP A 40 -14.16 0.50 25.23
C ASP A 40 -15.52 1.11 24.86
N ASP A 41 -15.66 2.43 24.95
CA ASP A 41 -16.88 3.18 24.60
C ASP A 41 -17.06 3.34 23.07
N LYS A 42 -16.05 2.98 22.27
CA LYS A 42 -16.03 3.12 20.80
C LYS A 42 -15.95 1.79 20.06
N LYS A 43 -16.19 0.66 20.74
CA LYS A 43 -16.15 -0.70 20.15
C LYS A 43 -17.04 -0.91 18.93
N ASN A 44 -18.14 -0.16 18.83
CA ASN A 44 -19.09 -0.23 17.71
C ASN A 44 -18.73 0.71 16.55
N ASN A 45 -17.72 1.55 16.69
CA ASN A 45 -17.32 2.48 15.64
C ASN A 45 -16.56 1.74 14.53
N LYS A 46 -16.63 2.32 13.34
CA LYS A 46 -15.75 1.94 12.23
C LYS A 46 -14.44 2.69 12.35
N ILE A 47 -13.35 1.99 12.08
CA ILE A 47 -12.01 2.55 11.97
C ILE A 47 -11.67 2.62 10.49
N VAL A 48 -10.98 3.68 10.11
CA VAL A 48 -10.41 3.88 8.79
C VAL A 48 -8.89 3.82 8.93
N VAL A 49 -8.24 2.99 8.13
CA VAL A 49 -6.79 2.93 7.99
C VAL A 49 -6.44 3.33 6.57
N ASN A 50 -5.72 4.43 6.45
CA ASN A 50 -5.34 5.04 5.17
C ASN A 50 -3.85 4.92 4.94
N MET A 51 -3.45 4.22 3.88
CA MET A 51 -2.08 4.09 3.43
C MET A 51 -1.78 5.14 2.35
N LYS A 52 -0.74 5.93 2.56
CA LYS A 52 -0.26 6.93 1.60
C LYS A 52 1.25 6.87 1.45
N ASN A 53 1.73 7.25 0.27
CA ASN A 53 3.11 7.68 0.11
C ASN A 53 3.21 9.14 0.55
N ASN A 54 3.94 9.42 1.62
CA ASN A 54 4.09 10.75 2.18
C ASN A 54 4.99 11.67 1.33
N LYS A 55 5.94 11.10 0.58
CA LYS A 55 6.84 11.85 -0.31
C LYS A 55 6.12 12.41 -1.53
N THR A 56 5.23 11.62 -2.13
CA THR A 56 4.42 12.05 -3.29
C THR A 56 3.01 12.49 -2.92
N ASN A 57 2.64 12.39 -1.64
CA ASN A 57 1.28 12.54 -1.10
C ASN A 57 0.23 11.72 -1.88
N SER A 58 0.64 10.63 -2.51
CA SER A 58 -0.22 9.79 -3.33
C SER A 58 -0.94 8.79 -2.44
N PHE A 59 -2.26 8.71 -2.60
CA PHE A 59 -3.07 7.69 -1.95
C PHE A 59 -2.76 6.32 -2.54
N ILE A 60 -2.55 5.33 -1.67
CA ILE A 60 -2.29 3.94 -2.07
C ILE A 60 -3.55 3.13 -1.84
N GLU A 61 -4.04 3.10 -0.60
CA GLU A 61 -5.20 2.28 -0.22
C GLU A 61 -5.88 2.78 1.05
N GLU A 62 -7.17 2.50 1.15
CA GLU A 62 -7.99 2.69 2.35
C GLU A 62 -8.62 1.36 2.71
N GLN A 63 -8.57 1.01 3.99
CA GLN A 63 -9.38 -0.07 4.55
C GLN A 63 -10.26 0.47 5.67
N LYS A 64 -11.46 -0.10 5.77
CA LYS A 64 -12.42 0.22 6.81
C LYS A 64 -12.97 -1.05 7.40
N ASP A 65 -12.97 -1.14 8.72
CA ASP A 65 -13.63 -2.22 9.43
C ASP A 65 -14.09 -1.74 10.81
N SER A 66 -14.99 -2.51 11.41
CA SER A 66 -15.41 -2.38 12.79
C SER A 66 -14.25 -2.56 13.76
N CYS A 67 -14.27 -1.76 14.82
CA CYS A 67 -13.31 -1.87 15.91
C CYS A 67 -13.29 -3.27 16.56
N TYR A 68 -14.43 -3.96 16.64
CA TYR A 68 -14.50 -5.34 17.17
C TYR A 68 -13.58 -6.34 16.45
N ARG A 69 -13.32 -6.14 15.16
CA ARG A 69 -12.47 -7.05 14.36
C ARG A 69 -10.99 -6.69 14.41
N ASN A 70 -10.65 -5.47 14.82
CA ASN A 70 -9.32 -4.89 15.07
C ASN A 70 -8.13 -5.24 14.15
N ASN A 71 -8.36 -5.91 13.03
CA ASN A 71 -7.33 -6.53 12.22
C ASN A 71 -7.42 -6.01 10.79
N PHE A 72 -6.48 -5.16 10.40
CA PHE A 72 -6.41 -4.55 9.07
C PHE A 72 -5.20 -5.11 8.34
N ASN A 73 -5.40 -5.65 7.14
CA ASN A 73 -4.34 -6.37 6.41
C ASN A 73 -4.14 -5.79 5.02
N PHE A 74 -3.01 -5.13 4.82
CA PHE A 74 -2.56 -4.57 3.55
C PHE A 74 -1.59 -5.56 2.91
N VAL A 75 -2.09 -6.54 2.16
CA VAL A 75 -1.28 -7.63 1.57
C VAL A 75 -0.89 -7.31 0.12
N ASN A 76 0.37 -7.61 -0.22
CA ASN A 76 1.00 -7.49 -1.54
C ASN A 76 0.79 -6.10 -2.16
N LYS A 77 0.89 -5.06 -1.34
CA LYS A 77 0.71 -3.69 -1.82
C LYS A 77 1.99 -3.26 -2.52
N LYS A 78 1.84 -2.86 -3.77
CA LYS A 78 2.95 -2.35 -4.56
C LYS A 78 3.18 -0.89 -4.22
N ILE A 79 4.41 -0.56 -3.88
CA ILE A 79 4.90 0.82 -3.79
C ILE A 79 5.86 1.07 -4.96
N SER A 80 6.10 2.33 -5.31
CA SER A 80 7.05 2.63 -6.40
C SER A 80 8.46 2.17 -6.03
N ASP A 81 9.29 1.83 -7.02
CA ASP A 81 10.66 1.37 -6.79
C ASP A 81 11.53 2.40 -6.05
N ASP A 82 11.25 3.68 -6.25
CA ASP A 82 11.92 4.81 -5.58
C ASP A 82 11.34 5.14 -4.18
N SER A 83 10.32 4.38 -3.73
CA SER A 83 9.76 4.53 -2.40
C SER A 83 10.54 3.68 -1.39
N HIS A 84 10.93 4.32 -0.30
CA HIS A 84 11.42 3.65 0.89
C HIS A 84 10.27 3.32 1.83
N LEU A 85 10.51 2.40 2.76
CA LEU A 85 9.52 2.05 3.77
C LEU A 85 9.14 3.26 4.63
N ASP A 86 10.10 4.14 4.93
CA ASP A 86 9.90 5.40 5.66
C ASP A 86 9.07 6.44 4.89
N ASP A 87 8.91 6.28 3.57
CA ASP A 87 8.04 7.12 2.76
C ASP A 87 6.56 6.73 2.91
N ILE A 88 6.26 5.59 3.53
CA ILE A 88 4.88 5.12 3.72
C ILE A 88 4.33 5.64 5.04
N LEU A 89 3.12 6.21 4.99
CA LEU A 89 2.41 6.71 6.15
C LEU A 89 1.02 6.07 6.23
N PHE A 90 0.72 5.50 7.40
CA PHE A 90 -0.61 5.03 7.73
C PHE A 90 -1.30 6.05 8.63
N THR A 91 -2.51 6.45 8.25
CA THR A 91 -3.36 7.35 9.03
C THR A 91 -4.56 6.57 9.52
N ILE A 92 -4.73 6.48 10.83
CA ILE A 92 -5.73 5.66 11.49
C ILE A 92 -6.67 6.58 12.27
N TYR A 93 -7.98 6.43 12.11
CA TYR A 93 -8.98 7.24 12.82
C TYR A 93 -10.34 6.54 12.87
N TYR A 94 -11.20 6.97 13.80
CA TYR A 94 -12.61 6.58 13.79
C TYR A 94 -13.36 7.31 12.68
N GLU A 95 -14.21 6.61 11.92
CA GLU A 95 -14.96 7.19 10.78
C GLU A 95 -15.82 8.39 11.19
N ASN A 96 -16.40 8.37 12.39
CA ASN A 96 -17.21 9.44 12.96
C ASN A 96 -16.40 10.55 13.65
N ASN A 97 -15.07 10.42 13.75
CA ASN A 97 -14.18 11.42 14.33
C ASN A 97 -12.86 11.51 13.53
N SER A 98 -12.97 12.01 12.30
CA SER A 98 -11.83 12.17 11.40
C SER A 98 -10.84 13.26 11.82
N SER A 99 -11.19 14.08 12.83
CA SER A 99 -10.34 15.12 13.38
C SER A 99 -9.21 14.56 14.24
N ASN A 100 -9.44 13.40 14.90
CA ASN A 100 -8.44 12.75 15.74
C ASN A 100 -7.81 11.59 14.98
N LYS A 101 -6.59 11.81 14.47
CA LYS A 101 -5.85 10.87 13.63
C LYS A 101 -4.58 10.41 14.35
N THR A 102 -4.38 9.10 14.39
CA THR A 102 -3.11 8.49 14.77
C THR A 102 -2.31 8.20 13.51
N PHE A 103 -1.03 8.55 13.51
CA PHE A 103 -0.15 8.41 12.36
C PHE A 103 0.93 7.39 12.68
N ILE A 104 1.03 6.35 11.83
CA ILE A 104 1.99 5.27 12.01
C ILE A 104 2.93 5.24 10.81
N LYS A 105 4.24 5.32 11.10
CA LYS A 105 5.28 5.02 10.13
C LYS A 105 5.72 3.57 10.32
N PRO A 106 5.77 2.76 9.26
CA PRO A 106 6.09 1.35 9.36
C PRO A 106 7.59 1.13 9.55
N ASN A 107 8.15 1.55 10.70
CA ASN A 107 9.57 1.46 11.03
C ASN A 107 9.79 0.58 12.28
N LYS A 108 11.06 0.35 12.66
CA LYS A 108 11.44 -0.47 13.83
C LYS A 108 10.85 0.00 15.15
N ASP A 109 10.48 1.29 15.26
CA ASP A 109 9.96 1.87 16.50
C ASP A 109 8.46 1.62 16.69
N ASN A 110 7.71 1.41 15.60
CA ASN A 110 6.25 1.31 15.62
C ASN A 110 5.70 -0.02 15.09
N CYS A 111 6.53 -0.82 14.41
CA CYS A 111 6.12 -2.08 13.80
C CYS A 111 7.21 -3.15 13.95
N GLU A 112 6.77 -4.37 14.26
CA GLU A 112 7.62 -5.55 14.36
C GLU A 112 7.59 -6.37 13.06
N SER A 113 8.66 -7.11 12.77
CA SER A 113 8.66 -8.06 11.65
C SER A 113 7.96 -9.36 12.04
N ILE A 114 6.99 -9.82 11.24
CA ILE A 114 6.10 -10.96 11.59
C ILE A 114 6.81 -12.33 11.50
N SER A 115 8.02 -12.40 10.94
CA SER A 115 8.83 -13.62 10.97
C SER A 115 10.32 -13.27 10.93
N LYS A 116 11.20 -14.19 11.37
CA LYS A 116 12.66 -14.10 11.26
C LYS A 116 13.14 -14.04 9.80
N GLY A 117 12.78 -13.01 9.04
CA GLY A 117 12.89 -13.05 7.59
C GLY A 117 12.71 -11.72 6.91
N LYS A 118 13.28 -10.64 7.47
CA LYS A 118 14.26 -9.76 6.80
C LYS A 118 14.28 -8.42 7.50
N ASP A 119 15.49 -7.93 7.69
CA ASP A 119 15.76 -6.60 8.21
C ASP A 119 14.98 -5.53 7.44
N PHE A 120 14.81 -4.37 8.06
CA PHE A 120 14.41 -3.12 7.42
C PHE A 120 15.51 -2.62 6.46
N SER A 121 16.11 -3.52 5.69
CA SER A 121 17.16 -3.19 4.74
C SER A 121 16.50 -2.81 3.42
N ASP A 122 16.83 -1.62 2.92
CA ASP A 122 16.37 -1.07 1.63
C ASP A 122 16.68 -1.94 0.40
N LYS A 123 17.32 -3.10 0.60
CA LYS A 123 17.74 -4.04 -0.45
C LYS A 123 16.72 -5.14 -0.72
N ASP A 124 15.70 -5.31 0.13
CA ASP A 124 14.72 -6.37 -0.02
C ASP A 124 13.49 -5.92 -0.83
N SER A 125 12.98 -6.83 -1.67
CA SER A 125 11.85 -6.60 -2.59
C SER A 125 10.49 -6.65 -1.90
N GLU A 126 10.45 -7.05 -0.63
CA GLU A 126 9.25 -7.35 0.14
C GLU A 126 9.46 -7.00 1.61
N PHE A 127 8.52 -6.24 2.17
CA PHE A 127 8.46 -5.88 3.59
C PHE A 127 7.28 -6.59 4.26
N LEU A 128 7.51 -7.27 5.38
CA LEU A 128 6.46 -7.98 6.13
C LEU A 128 6.38 -7.44 7.57
N LEU A 129 5.33 -6.68 7.90
CA LEU A 129 5.26 -5.85 9.11
C LEU A 129 3.95 -6.03 9.88
N GLN A 130 4.04 -6.10 11.20
CA GLN A 130 2.90 -6.02 12.11
C GLN A 130 3.06 -4.79 13.01
N CYS A 131 2.03 -3.95 13.04
CA CYS A 131 1.99 -2.72 13.84
C CYS A 131 0.84 -2.80 14.84
N ASP A 132 1.16 -2.65 16.13
CA ASP A 132 0.15 -2.52 17.18
C ASP A 132 -0.16 -1.04 17.42
N VAL A 133 -1.45 -0.69 17.42
CA VAL A 133 -1.91 0.71 17.51
C VAL A 133 -3.00 0.82 18.55
N THR A 134 -2.97 1.87 19.36
CA THR A 134 -4.09 2.23 20.24
C THR A 134 -4.70 3.54 19.75
N LEU A 135 -6.01 3.56 19.56
CA LEU A 135 -6.82 4.73 19.14
C LEU A 135 -7.56 5.36 20.31
#